data_AF-A0A944TND3-F1
#
_entry.id   AF-A0A944TND3-F1
#
_cell.length_a   1.000
_cell.length_b   1.000
_cell.length_c   1.000
_cell.angle_alpha   90.00
_cell.angle_beta   90.00
_cell.angle_gamma   90.00
#
_symmetry.space_group_name_H-M   'P 1'
#
loop_
_entity.id
_entity.type
_entity.pdbx_description
1 polymer ?
#
loop_
_entity_poly.entity_id
_entity_poly.type
_entity_poly.pdbx_seq_one_letter_code
_entity_poly.pdbx_strand_id
1 'polypeptide(L)' 'MASIRLLILLLALSACANVEQIDRGFLAKRIMAADPHPEESLFRDEVRSFREGAVGGSAAVGGGCGCN' A
#
# COMPACT_ATOMS: atom_id res chain seq x y z
N MET A 1 -4.69 -39.14 -1.73
CA MET A 1 -5.31 -37.89 -1.22
C MET A 1 -4.28 -36.88 -0.71
N ALA A 2 -3.25 -37.29 0.04
CA ALA A 2 -2.19 -36.39 0.53
C ALA A 2 -1.43 -35.64 -0.59
N SER A 3 -1.12 -36.32 -1.71
CA SER A 3 -0.38 -35.72 -2.83
C SER A 3 -1.14 -34.59 -3.54
N ILE A 4 -2.48 -34.69 -3.62
CA ILE A 4 -3.33 -33.64 -4.22
C ILE A 4 -3.35 -32.40 -3.31
N ARG A 5 -3.41 -32.58 -1.99
CA ARG A 5 -3.37 -31.45 -1.04
C ARG A 5 -2.02 -30.73 -1.08
N LEU A 6 -0.93 -31.47 -1.20
CA LEU A 6 0.41 -30.90 -1.33
C LEU A 6 0.55 -30.08 -2.63
N LEU A 7 0.01 -30.59 -3.74
CA LEU A 7 0.01 -29.88 -5.01
C LEU A 7 -0.79 -28.56 -4.94
N ILE A 8 -1.98 -28.59 -4.35
CA ILE A 8 -2.81 -27.38 -4.17
C ILE A 8 -2.08 -26.33 -3.31
N LEU A 9 -1.37 -26.76 -2.26
CA LEU A 9 -0.60 -25.86 -1.41
C LEU A 9 0.54 -25.18 -2.20
N LEU A 10 1.28 -25.94 -3.00
CA LEU A 10 2.37 -25.42 -3.84
C LEU A 10 1.87 -24.41 -4.89
N LEU A 11 0.69 -24.63 -5.48
CA LEU A 11 0.09 -23.68 -6.42
C LEU A 11 -0.40 -22.39 -5.74
N ALA A 12 -0.78 -22.42 -4.47
CA ALA A 12 -1.19 -21.22 -3.75
C ALA A 12 0.00 -20.28 -3.47
N LEU A 13 1.21 -20.83 -3.30
CA LEU A 13 2.42 -20.03 -3.04
C LEU A 13 3.00 -19.37 -4.31
N SER A 14 2.64 -19.82 -5.51
CA SER A 14 3.13 -19.22 -6.76
C SER A 14 2.34 -17.98 -7.22
N ALA A 15 1.29 -17.57 -6.51
CA ALA A 15 0.46 -16.43 -6.87
C ALA A 15 1.08 -15.05 -6.54
N CYS A 16 2.19 -15.00 -5.80
CA CYS A 16 2.89 -13.75 -5.52
C CYS A 16 3.76 -13.32 -6.70
N ALA A 17 3.27 -12.39 -7.52
CA ALA A 17 4.07 -11.71 -8.54
C ALA A 17 4.94 -10.61 -7.90
N ASN A 18 6.26 -10.69 -8.08
CA ASN A 18 7.15 -9.58 -7.77
C ASN A 18 7.05 -8.53 -8.88
N VAL A 19 6.40 -7.40 -8.57
CA VAL A 19 6.28 -6.24 -9.47
C VAL A 19 7.34 -5.21 -9.10
N GLU A 20 8.14 -4.82 -10.09
CA GLU A 20 9.15 -3.77 -9.92
C GLU A 20 8.50 -2.48 -9.43
N GLN A 21 9.17 -1.74 -8.55
CA GLN A 21 8.57 -0.56 -7.91
C GLN A 21 8.15 0.50 -8.92
N ILE A 22 8.92 0.68 -10.00
CA ILE A 22 8.63 1.66 -11.05
C ILE A 22 7.35 1.33 -11.84
N ASP A 23 7.05 0.03 -12.01
CA ASP A 23 5.88 -0.43 -12.75
C ASP A 23 4.59 -0.27 -11.96
N ARG A 24 4.67 -0.18 -10.62
CA ARG A 24 3.50 -0.04 -9.74
C ARG A 24 2.71 1.22 -10.07
N GLY A 25 3.39 2.31 -10.44
CA GLY A 25 2.73 3.56 -10.84
C GLY A 25 1.87 3.41 -12.12
N PHE A 26 2.28 2.55 -13.06
CA PHE A 26 1.58 2.33 -14.32
C PHE A 26 0.52 1.22 -14.24
N LEU A 27 0.76 0.18 -13.42
CA LEU A 27 -0.14 -0.96 -13.25
C LEU A 27 -1.27 -0.68 -12.24
N ALA A 28 -1.07 0.27 -11.31
CA ALA A 28 -2.07 0.60 -10.30
C ALA A 28 -3.30 1.25 -10.93
N LYS A 29 -4.46 0.62 -10.72
CA LYS A 29 -5.75 1.23 -11.05
C LYS A 29 -6.12 2.24 -9.97
N ARG A 30 -6.99 3.20 -10.31
CA ARG A 30 -7.53 4.20 -9.36
C ARG A 30 -8.13 3.57 -8.10
N ILE A 31 -8.79 2.42 -8.24
CA ILE A 31 -9.36 1.65 -7.11
C ILE A 31 -8.32 1.03 -6.17
N MET A 32 -7.05 0.97 -6.58
CA MET A 32 -5.92 0.43 -5.81
C MET A 32 -5.16 1.53 -5.07
N ALA A 33 -5.65 2.78 -5.11
CA ALA A 33 -5.06 3.89 -4.37
C ALA A 33 -5.05 3.55 -2.87
N ALA A 34 -3.91 3.80 -2.21
CA ALA A 34 -3.76 3.57 -0.78
C ALA A 34 -4.70 4.47 0.03
N ASP A 35 -4.94 5.68 -0.47
CA ASP A 35 -5.94 6.61 0.04
C ASP A 35 -6.97 6.93 -1.06
N PRO A 36 -8.22 6.47 -0.92
CA PRO A 36 -9.30 6.78 -1.85
C PRO A 36 -9.78 8.24 -1.82
N HIS A 37 -9.54 8.96 -0.71
CA HIS A 37 -10.04 10.32 -0.46
C HIS A 37 -8.90 11.22 0.05
N PRO A 38 -7.88 11.48 -0.79
CA PRO A 38 -6.68 12.21 -0.39
C PRO A 38 -6.97 13.61 0.14
N GLU A 39 -8.00 14.29 -0.39
CA GLU A 39 -8.41 15.60 0.07
C GLU A 39 -8.90 15.61 1.53
N GLU A 40 -9.62 14.57 1.96
CA GLU A 40 -10.13 14.47 3.32
C GLU A 40 -9.01 14.15 4.30
N SER A 41 -8.11 13.24 3.91
CA SER A 41 -6.94 12.88 4.70
C SER A 41 -6.03 14.08 4.92
N LEU A 42 -5.73 14.85 3.87
CA LEU A 42 -4.94 16.08 3.97
C LEU A 42 -5.57 17.09 4.93
N PHE A 43 -6.88 17.32 4.81
CA PHE A 43 -7.59 18.23 5.70
C PHE A 43 -7.51 17.78 7.17
N ARG A 44 -7.69 16.47 7.42
CA ARG A 44 -7.60 15.91 8.77
C ARG A 44 -6.19 16.01 9.36
N ASP A 45 -5.16 15.82 8.54
CA ASP A 45 -3.78 15.94 8.96
C ASP A 45 -3.42 17.39 9.29
N GLU A 46 -3.92 18.37 8.52
CA GLU A 46 -3.76 19.79 8.82
C GLU A 46 -4.44 20.16 10.16
N VAL A 47 -5.67 19.71 10.38
CA VAL A 47 -6.38 19.90 11.66
C VAL A 47 -5.59 19.30 12.82
N ARG A 48 -5.03 18.10 12.64
CA ARG A 48 -4.19 17.44 13.65
C ARG A 48 -2.90 18.23 13.92
N SER A 49 -2.25 18.75 12.87
CA SER A 49 -1.05 19.58 12.99
C SER A 49 -1.28 20.80 13.88
N PHE A 50 -2.42 21.49 13.71
CA PHE A 50 -2.77 22.63 14.56
C PHE A 50 -3.10 22.25 16.00
N ARG A 51 -3.72 21.09 16.21
CA ARG A 51 -4.20 20.67 17.54
C ARG A 51 -3.12 20.05 18.41
N GLU A 52 -2.29 19.21 17.81
CA GLU A 52 -1.32 18.40 18.53
C GLU A 52 0.08 19.02 18.49
N GLY A 53 0.32 20.04 17.65
CA GLY A 53 1.62 20.72 17.51
C GLY A 53 2.73 19.79 16.98
N ALA A 54 2.37 18.58 16.58
CA ALA A 54 3.25 17.54 16.10
C ALA A 54 2.96 17.27 14.63
N VAL A 55 3.95 17.51 13.78
CA VAL A 55 4.00 16.98 12.42
C VAL A 55 4.90 15.75 12.50
N GLY A 56 4.32 14.56 12.35
CA GLY A 56 5.04 13.30 12.41
C GLY A 56 4.44 12.31 11.43
N GLY A 57 5.08 12.17 10.26
CA GLY A 57 4.81 11.13 9.27
C GLY A 57 3.37 11.05 8.75
N SER A 58 2.90 12.13 8.11
CA SER A 58 1.61 12.14 7.39
C SER A 58 1.76 11.39 6.07
N ALA A 59 1.48 10.09 6.15
CA ALA A 59 1.43 9.11 5.06
C ALA A 59 2.79 8.66 4.49
N ALA A 60 2.98 7.33 4.49
CA ALA A 60 3.98 6.70 3.65
C ALA A 60 3.55 6.88 2.18
N VAL A 61 4.25 7.75 1.46
CA VAL A 61 4.11 7.86 0.00
C VAL A 61 4.44 6.50 -0.61
N GLY A 62 3.42 5.85 -1.16
CA GLY A 62 3.56 4.52 -1.74
C GLY A 62 4.58 4.53 -2.88
N GLY A 63 5.75 3.94 -2.65
CA GLY A 63 6.78 3.73 -3.68
C GLY A 63 8.21 4.05 -3.23
N GLY A 64 8.80 3.22 -2.36
CA GLY A 64 10.26 3.15 -2.17
C GLY A 64 10.88 4.15 -1.17
N CYS A 65 11.95 3.69 -0.49
CA CYS A 65 12.75 4.35 0.56
C CYS A 65 12.05 4.67 1.89
N GLY A 66 10.79 5.13 1.89
CA GLY A 66 10.00 5.26 3.13
C GLY A 66 10.57 6.23 4.19
N CYS A 67 11.46 7.14 3.81
CA CYS A 67 11.82 8.26 4.68
C CYS A 67 10.70 9.31 4.62
N ASN A 68 10.09 9.57 5.78
CA ASN A 68 9.45 10.86 6.06
C ASN A 68 10.52 11.93 6.30
#